data_AF-A0A8T6MFY5-F1
#
_entry.id   AF-A0A8T6MFY5-F1
#
_cell.length_a   1.000
_cell.length_b   1.000
_cell.length_c   1.000
_cell.angle_alpha   90.00
_cell.angle_beta   90.00
_cell.angle_gamma   90.00
#
_symmetry.space_group_name_H-M   'P 1'
#
loop_
_entity.id
_entity.type
_entity.pdbx_description
1 polymer ?
#
loop_
_entity_poly.entity_id
_entity_poly.type
_entity_poly.pdbx_seq_one_letter_code
_entity_poly.pdbx_strand_id
1 'polypeptide(L)'
;MKKIILRAFANVNTNKKDYTTEIKKHRRVLVFDTETTTDEYQNLKIGFFQVYQDNIKVNEGLFYINDLPNEDIKVLQKYSRTYPTSLYTLDKFKDIFYKEVYNRGTLCIGYNLAFDISRIAQKYGYSRKYNKGGFTFTLSKDINKPPIIIKKLGDANTFKFQRNIANKGKSYKSGYFLDVQTISKIILDKRRISLDKSCEILNTTTKKMKNITHGKITKLYIDYLITDVKSTFEVYLELLKEFKKYDIDIPLEKTYSSASLGKQALAQLGIKSFFNCNPNFSKELIGIIMSTYYGGRCECVYRKKPVKIDYLDFTSMYPTITLLYGIWDFIIAEQITTEDVTDEIKNLVENIDLESLKNKELFRQFNVLVKIKPNKDLLPIRFDYKNKNENNNLGLNYLTSDKELWYTLPDIISSKILTGKAPQILEAIRFKPNGIQSDLKKSKIVGVNINPKKENLIKICVDKRQEIKKEIKELKKDDLESKRLDGIQRALKILVNTFSYGIFIELNPKEVKNNIKFMV
;
A
#
# COMPACT_ATOMS: atom_id res chain seq x y z
N MET A 1 -22.60 15.98 28.21
CA MET A 1 -22.87 14.77 27.39
C MET A 1 -21.61 14.43 26.61
N LYS A 2 -20.99 13.28 26.89
CA LYS A 2 -19.77 12.82 26.20
C LYS A 2 -20.17 12.06 24.93
N LYS A 3 -19.65 12.43 23.75
CA LYS A 3 -20.04 11.84 22.45
C LYS A 3 -19.16 10.63 22.12
N ILE A 4 -19.76 9.47 21.85
CA ILE A 4 -19.07 8.27 21.33
C ILE A 4 -19.21 8.28 19.81
N ILE A 5 -18.19 7.80 19.10
CA ILE A 5 -18.15 7.82 17.63
C ILE A 5 -18.09 6.40 17.08
N LEU A 6 -19.07 6.06 16.25
CA LEU A 6 -19.19 4.79 15.55
C LEU A 6 -18.81 4.98 14.08
N ARG A 7 -18.36 3.89 13.45
CA ARG A 7 -18.20 3.84 11.99
C ARG A 7 -19.52 3.43 11.34
N ALA A 8 -19.82 4.02 10.18
CA ALA A 8 -20.99 3.68 9.39
C ALA A 8 -20.57 3.14 8.02
N PHE A 9 -21.39 2.27 7.45
CA PHE A 9 -21.28 1.81 6.07
C PHE A 9 -22.16 2.66 5.15
N ALA A 10 -21.60 3.13 4.03
CA ALA A 10 -22.35 3.84 3.01
C ALA A 10 -22.20 3.11 1.68
N ASN A 11 -23.33 2.72 1.08
CA ASN A 11 -23.31 2.05 -0.21
C ASN A 11 -22.96 3.06 -1.31
N VAL A 12 -21.81 2.87 -1.96
CA VAL A 12 -21.44 3.65 -3.13
C VAL A 12 -21.30 2.69 -4.29
N ASN A 13 -22.17 2.82 -5.31
CA ASN A 13 -22.03 2.05 -6.55
C ASN A 13 -20.63 2.29 -7.13
N THR A 14 -19.81 1.24 -7.13
CA THR A 14 -18.48 1.27 -7.72
C THR A 14 -18.50 0.32 -8.91
N ASN A 15 -18.61 0.86 -10.12
CA ASN A 15 -18.21 0.11 -11.30
C ASN A 15 -16.68 -0.06 -11.21
N LYS A 16 -16.23 -1.20 -10.66
CA LYS A 16 -14.84 -1.63 -10.83
C LYS A 16 -14.69 -1.97 -12.30
N LYS A 17 -13.73 -1.31 -12.96
CA LYS A 17 -13.26 -1.77 -14.25
C LYS A 17 -12.24 -2.85 -13.98
N ASP A 18 -12.47 -4.04 -14.52
CA ASP A 18 -11.45 -5.06 -14.60
C ASP A 18 -10.34 -4.51 -15.51
N TYR A 19 -9.13 -4.47 -14.96
CA TYR A 19 -7.95 -4.17 -15.75
C TYR A 19 -7.51 -5.46 -16.44
N THR A 20 -7.17 -5.37 -17.72
CA THR A 20 -6.49 -6.45 -18.42
C THR A 20 -5.20 -6.79 -17.66
N THR A 21 -5.08 -8.04 -17.23
CA THR A 21 -3.99 -8.60 -16.40
C THR A 21 -2.74 -8.96 -17.19
N GLU A 22 -2.64 -8.55 -18.46
CA GLU A 22 -1.46 -8.87 -19.26
C GLU A 22 -0.23 -8.14 -18.70
N ILE A 23 0.71 -8.93 -18.15
CA ILE A 23 1.97 -8.44 -17.58
C ILE A 23 2.84 -7.96 -18.73
N LYS A 24 2.75 -6.67 -19.04
CA LYS A 24 3.56 -6.09 -20.10
C LYS A 24 4.98 -5.85 -19.60
N LYS A 25 5.93 -6.66 -20.09
CA LYS A 25 7.36 -6.36 -19.92
C LYS A 25 7.71 -5.10 -20.73
N HIS A 26 8.07 -4.03 -20.03
CA HIS A 26 8.51 -2.79 -20.68
C HIS A 26 9.91 -2.97 -21.26
N ARG A 27 9.99 -3.17 -22.59
CA ARG A 27 11.27 -3.22 -23.31
C ARG A 27 11.95 -1.86 -23.39
N ARG A 28 11.19 -0.77 -23.28
CA ARG A 28 11.69 0.60 -23.40
C ARG A 28 11.39 1.39 -22.14
N VAL A 29 12.41 2.05 -21.60
CA VAL A 29 12.34 2.80 -20.34
C VAL A 29 12.96 4.17 -20.53
N LEU A 30 12.28 5.23 -20.08
CA LEU A 30 12.82 6.58 -19.93
C LEU A 30 12.97 6.84 -18.43
N VAL A 31 14.18 7.17 -18.01
CA VAL A 31 14.48 7.64 -16.65
C VAL A 31 14.91 9.09 -16.74
N PHE A 32 14.44 9.93 -15.82
CA PHE A 32 14.92 11.30 -15.71
C PHE A 32 14.84 11.78 -14.27
N ASP A 33 15.63 12.81 -13.99
CA ASP A 33 15.70 13.47 -12.69
C ASP A 33 15.91 14.97 -12.89
N THR A 34 15.55 15.78 -11.90
CA THR A 34 15.58 17.24 -11.99
C THR A 34 16.28 17.87 -10.78
N GLU A 35 17.12 18.87 -11.06
CA GLU A 35 17.74 19.72 -10.04
C GLU A 35 17.16 21.12 -10.07
N THR A 36 16.99 21.69 -8.88
CA THR A 36 16.21 22.91 -8.68
C THR A 36 17.00 24.03 -8.00
N THR A 37 16.38 25.20 -7.90
CA THR A 37 16.75 26.20 -6.91
C THR A 37 16.58 25.63 -5.50
N THR A 38 17.27 26.24 -4.53
CA THR A 38 17.22 25.87 -3.11
C THR A 38 16.21 26.71 -2.31
N ASP A 39 15.53 27.65 -2.96
CA ASP A 39 14.42 28.42 -2.40
C ASP A 39 13.15 27.55 -2.25
N GLU A 40 12.13 28.11 -1.62
CA GLU A 40 10.84 27.46 -1.40
C GLU A 40 10.07 27.13 -2.68
N TYR A 41 10.41 27.77 -3.80
CA TYR A 41 9.76 27.53 -5.09
C TYR A 41 10.29 26.26 -5.77
N GLN A 42 11.58 25.94 -5.54
CA GLN A 42 12.27 24.80 -6.14
C GLN A 42 12.08 24.78 -7.66
N ASN A 43 12.36 25.90 -8.31
CA ASN A 43 12.25 26.05 -9.75
C ASN A 43 13.29 25.17 -10.45
N LEU A 44 12.91 24.55 -11.57
CA LEU A 44 13.83 23.74 -12.37
C LEU A 44 15.03 24.58 -12.82
N LYS A 45 16.24 24.07 -12.62
CA LYS A 45 17.46 24.61 -13.22
C LYS A 45 17.91 23.73 -14.37
N ILE A 46 18.22 22.47 -14.06
CA ILE A 46 18.70 21.47 -15.01
C ILE A 46 18.01 20.14 -14.77
N GLY A 47 17.98 19.30 -15.79
CA GLY A 47 17.61 17.89 -15.65
C GLY A 47 18.44 17.04 -16.59
N PHE A 48 18.41 15.74 -16.36
CA PHE A 48 19.09 14.76 -17.20
C PHE A 48 18.14 13.59 -17.42
N PHE A 49 18.21 13.00 -18.61
CA PHE A 49 17.42 11.81 -18.92
C PHE A 49 18.26 10.78 -19.66
N GLN A 50 17.86 9.52 -19.52
CA GLN A 50 18.34 8.42 -20.34
C GLN A 50 17.15 7.60 -20.84
N VAL A 51 17.28 7.10 -22.06
CA VAL A 51 16.32 6.16 -22.65
C VAL A 51 17.03 4.85 -22.91
N TYR A 52 16.43 3.77 -22.44
CA TYR A 52 16.93 2.41 -22.58
C TYR A 52 15.97 1.60 -23.45
N GLN A 53 16.54 0.75 -24.31
CA GLN A 53 15.84 -0.28 -25.09
C GLN A 53 16.49 -1.62 -24.74
N ASP A 54 15.71 -2.55 -24.21
CA ASP A 54 16.18 -3.87 -23.77
C ASP A 54 17.43 -3.78 -22.87
N ASN A 55 17.38 -2.83 -21.93
CA ASN A 55 18.45 -2.45 -21.00
C ASN A 55 19.71 -1.82 -21.63
N ILE A 56 19.71 -1.56 -22.93
CA ILE A 56 20.79 -0.85 -23.64
C ILE A 56 20.42 0.63 -23.74
N LYS A 57 21.32 1.52 -23.32
CA LYS A 57 21.11 2.97 -23.43
C LYS A 57 21.13 3.38 -24.91
N VAL A 58 20.05 3.99 -25.39
CA VAL A 58 19.87 4.41 -26.80
C VAL A 58 19.75 5.92 -26.98
N ASN A 59 19.52 6.67 -25.90
CA ASN A 59 19.50 8.13 -25.94
C ASN A 59 19.80 8.69 -24.55
N GLU A 60 20.38 9.88 -24.49
CA GLU A 60 20.54 10.65 -23.26
C GLU A 60 20.70 12.14 -23.57
N GLY A 61 20.49 12.97 -22.56
CA GLY A 61 20.77 14.38 -22.68
C GLY A 61 20.49 15.18 -21.43
N LEU A 62 21.22 16.27 -21.30
CA LEU A 62 20.93 17.34 -20.36
C LEU A 62 19.81 18.22 -20.93
N PHE A 63 18.98 18.75 -20.05
CA PHE A 63 18.05 19.81 -20.40
C PHE A 63 18.02 20.89 -19.33
N TYR A 64 17.65 22.11 -19.71
CA TYR A 64 17.62 23.25 -18.80
C TYR A 64 16.42 24.15 -19.06
N ILE A 65 16.02 24.93 -18.04
CA ILE A 65 14.94 25.92 -18.17
C ILE A 65 15.34 27.03 -19.14
N ASN A 66 14.39 27.54 -19.94
CA ASN A 66 14.70 28.49 -21.01
C ASN A 66 15.37 29.78 -20.49
N ASP A 67 15.01 30.24 -19.28
CA ASP A 67 15.48 31.49 -18.70
C ASP A 67 16.66 31.30 -17.72
N LEU A 68 17.45 30.24 -17.91
CA LEU A 68 18.63 29.96 -17.08
C LEU A 68 19.71 31.06 -17.28
N PRO A 69 20.39 31.53 -16.22
CA PRO A 69 21.45 32.53 -16.35
C PRO A 69 22.54 32.14 -17.35
N ASN A 70 23.03 33.10 -18.14
CA ASN A 70 24.04 32.86 -19.18
C ASN A 70 25.33 32.20 -18.64
N GLU A 71 25.73 32.50 -17.41
CA GLU A 71 26.88 31.87 -16.76
C GLU A 71 26.68 30.37 -16.56
N ASP A 72 25.50 29.98 -16.07
CA ASP A 72 25.11 28.58 -15.87
C ASP A 72 25.00 27.84 -17.23
N ILE A 73 24.47 28.50 -18.28
CA ILE A 73 24.42 27.95 -19.64
C ILE A 73 25.84 27.68 -20.18
N LYS A 74 26.79 28.62 -19.96
CA LYS A 74 28.19 28.42 -20.37
C LYS A 74 28.82 27.19 -19.71
N VAL A 75 28.49 26.91 -18.44
CA VAL A 75 28.94 25.70 -17.75
C VAL A 75 28.37 24.45 -18.41
N LEU A 76 27.07 24.42 -18.73
CA LEU A 76 26.43 23.29 -19.42
C LEU A 76 27.01 23.07 -20.82
N GLN A 77 27.21 24.13 -21.60
CA GLN A 77 27.81 24.06 -22.94
C GLN A 77 29.25 23.56 -22.88
N LYS A 78 30.05 24.04 -21.91
CA LYS A 78 31.41 23.54 -21.68
C LYS A 78 31.38 22.06 -21.34
N TYR A 79 30.50 21.64 -20.42
CA TYR A 79 30.35 20.24 -20.05
C TYR A 79 29.99 19.37 -21.27
N SER A 80 28.98 19.75 -22.05
CA SER A 80 28.54 19.01 -23.25
C SER A 80 29.58 18.93 -24.37
N ARG A 81 30.48 19.91 -24.47
CA ARG A 81 31.62 19.87 -25.42
C ARG A 81 32.72 18.92 -24.94
N THR A 82 33.00 18.91 -23.63
CA THR A 82 34.03 18.04 -23.04
C THR A 82 33.55 16.58 -22.95
N TYR A 83 32.30 16.37 -22.57
CA TYR A 83 31.66 15.07 -22.45
C TYR A 83 30.49 15.05 -23.44
N PRO A 84 30.58 14.34 -24.58
CA PRO A 84 29.66 14.46 -25.72
C PRO A 84 28.22 14.03 -25.35
N THR A 85 27.52 14.93 -24.65
CA THR A 85 26.20 14.76 -24.07
C THR A 85 25.30 15.82 -24.70
N SER A 86 24.20 15.39 -25.30
CA SER A 86 23.26 16.32 -25.93
C SER A 86 22.71 17.31 -24.90
N LEU A 87 22.56 18.57 -25.31
CA LEU A 87 22.03 19.65 -24.48
C LEU A 87 20.76 20.20 -25.12
N TYR A 88 19.66 20.18 -24.37
CA TYR A 88 18.33 20.56 -24.85
C TYR A 88 17.73 21.70 -24.02
N THR A 89 16.87 22.51 -24.62
CA THR A 89 15.95 23.35 -23.85
C THR A 89 14.85 22.49 -23.22
N LEU A 90 14.20 23.00 -22.17
CA LEU A 90 13.08 22.31 -21.52
C LEU A 90 11.95 21.97 -22.51
N ASP A 91 11.64 22.88 -23.44
CA ASP A 91 10.59 22.64 -24.44
C ASP A 91 10.97 21.52 -25.42
N LYS A 92 12.25 21.44 -25.81
CA LYS A 92 12.73 20.32 -26.62
C LYS A 92 12.70 19.00 -25.85
N PHE A 93 13.03 19.01 -24.56
CA PHE A 93 12.89 17.82 -23.71
C PHE A 93 11.43 17.37 -23.59
N LYS A 94 10.47 18.29 -23.42
CA LYS A 94 9.04 17.93 -23.39
C LYS A 94 8.59 17.24 -24.68
N ASP A 95 9.09 17.67 -25.83
CA ASP A 95 8.82 16.97 -27.10
C ASP A 95 9.36 15.54 -27.12
N ILE A 96 10.58 15.34 -26.62
CA ILE A 96 11.18 14.01 -26.45
C ILE A 96 10.32 13.18 -25.47
N PHE A 97 9.92 13.76 -24.34
CA PHE A 97 9.09 13.12 -23.34
C PHE A 97 7.77 12.62 -23.93
N TYR A 98 7.03 13.45 -24.67
CA TYR A 98 5.78 13.01 -25.31
C TYR A 98 6.02 11.96 -26.40
N LYS A 99 7.10 12.10 -27.19
CA LYS A 99 7.47 11.09 -28.20
C LYS A 99 7.74 9.73 -27.56
N GLU A 100 8.42 9.70 -26.43
CA GLU A 100 8.75 8.48 -25.70
C GLU A 100 7.55 7.95 -24.90
N VAL A 101 7.08 8.69 -23.91
CA VAL A 101 6.14 8.19 -22.91
C VAL A 101 4.73 8.06 -23.47
N TYR A 102 4.29 9.00 -24.31
CA TYR A 102 2.92 9.01 -24.83
C TYR A 102 2.79 8.27 -26.17
N ASN A 103 3.62 8.61 -27.16
CA ASN A 103 3.49 8.06 -28.51
C ASN A 103 3.98 6.61 -28.57
N ARG A 104 5.21 6.35 -28.09
CA ARG A 104 5.83 5.01 -28.07
C ARG A 104 5.34 4.12 -26.92
N GLY A 105 4.77 4.71 -25.88
CA GLY A 105 4.36 3.96 -24.69
C GLY A 105 5.56 3.46 -23.86
N THR A 106 6.67 4.21 -23.90
CA THR A 106 7.86 3.97 -23.07
C THR A 106 7.49 4.11 -21.59
N LEU A 107 7.99 3.21 -20.73
CA LEU A 107 7.81 3.34 -19.28
C LEU A 107 8.62 4.52 -18.76
N CYS A 108 7.95 5.50 -18.16
CA CYS A 108 8.60 6.63 -17.50
C CYS A 108 8.89 6.27 -16.03
N ILE A 109 10.15 6.33 -15.62
CA ILE A 109 10.57 6.07 -14.23
C ILE A 109 11.31 7.26 -13.63
N GLY A 110 11.27 7.36 -12.31
CA GLY A 110 12.02 8.32 -11.50
C GLY A 110 12.00 7.91 -10.03
N TYR A 111 12.90 8.45 -9.21
CA TYR A 111 12.94 8.18 -7.78
C TYR A 111 12.34 9.36 -7.01
N ASN A 112 11.04 9.31 -6.70
CA ASN A 112 10.18 10.46 -6.38
C ASN A 112 9.60 11.16 -7.63
N LEU A 113 9.22 10.38 -8.64
CA LEU A 113 8.77 10.84 -9.98
C LEU A 113 7.72 11.97 -9.97
N ALA A 114 6.86 12.04 -8.95
CA ALA A 114 5.87 13.11 -8.84
C ALA A 114 6.52 14.50 -8.69
N PHE A 115 7.66 14.57 -8.02
CA PHE A 115 8.45 15.78 -7.91
C PHE A 115 8.99 16.20 -9.28
N ASP A 116 9.68 15.32 -10.00
CA ASP A 116 10.30 15.65 -11.29
C ASP A 116 9.29 16.05 -12.35
N ILE A 117 8.15 15.34 -12.44
CA ILE A 117 7.07 15.71 -13.36
C ILE A 117 6.52 17.10 -13.02
N SER A 118 6.43 17.45 -11.73
CA SER A 118 5.96 18.79 -11.34
C SER A 118 6.94 19.89 -11.77
N ARG A 119 8.25 19.60 -11.81
CA ARG A 119 9.29 20.57 -12.18
C ARG A 119 9.33 20.88 -13.68
N ILE A 120 8.89 19.95 -14.52
CA ILE A 120 8.82 20.16 -15.98
C ILE A 120 7.47 20.70 -16.46
N ALA A 121 6.51 20.96 -15.56
CA ALA A 121 5.19 21.46 -15.90
C ALA A 121 5.19 22.96 -16.23
N GLN A 122 4.42 23.36 -17.24
CA GLN A 122 4.17 24.78 -17.54
C GLN A 122 3.06 25.36 -16.65
N LYS A 123 2.08 24.52 -16.29
CA LYS A 123 0.93 24.91 -15.47
C LYS A 123 0.44 23.71 -14.68
N TYR A 124 -0.10 23.97 -13.49
CA TYR A 124 -0.83 22.96 -12.72
C TYR A 124 -2.28 23.41 -12.47
N GLY A 125 -3.13 22.45 -12.07
CA GLY A 125 -4.47 22.70 -11.58
C GLY A 125 -4.99 21.56 -10.73
N TYR A 126 -6.04 21.80 -9.94
CA TYR A 126 -6.67 20.76 -9.13
C TYR A 126 -7.56 19.86 -9.99
N SER A 127 -7.36 18.55 -9.83
CA SER A 127 -8.14 17.54 -10.53
C SER A 127 -9.57 17.46 -9.96
N ARG A 128 -10.53 17.14 -10.82
CA ARG A 128 -11.98 17.12 -10.49
C ARG A 128 -12.59 15.73 -10.71
N LYS A 129 -13.85 15.55 -10.26
CA LYS A 129 -14.64 14.31 -10.41
C LYS A 129 -13.86 13.10 -9.87
N TYR A 130 -13.75 12.01 -10.64
CA TYR A 130 -13.03 10.79 -10.26
C TYR A 130 -11.56 11.00 -9.90
N ASN A 131 -10.95 12.11 -10.34
CA ASN A 131 -9.56 12.44 -10.05
C ASN A 131 -9.40 13.44 -8.90
N LYS A 132 -10.48 13.81 -8.18
CA LYS A 132 -10.40 14.77 -7.06
C LYS A 132 -9.34 14.34 -6.03
N GLY A 133 -8.65 15.33 -5.47
CA GLY A 133 -7.51 15.18 -4.57
C GLY A 133 -6.16 15.01 -5.28
N GLY A 134 -6.15 14.99 -6.62
CA GLY A 134 -4.92 14.99 -7.43
C GLY A 134 -4.62 16.34 -8.09
N PHE A 135 -3.43 16.45 -8.65
CA PHE A 135 -2.98 17.57 -9.48
C PHE A 135 -2.97 17.18 -10.96
N THR A 136 -3.31 18.13 -11.82
CA THR A 136 -3.19 18.01 -13.28
C THR A 136 -2.05 18.91 -13.73
N PHE A 137 -0.97 18.34 -14.26
CA PHE A 137 0.22 19.03 -14.75
C PHE A 137 0.18 19.10 -16.28
N THR A 138 0.12 20.33 -16.80
CA THR A 138 0.15 20.61 -18.25
C THR A 138 1.59 20.89 -18.66
N LEU A 139 2.16 20.02 -19.49
CA LEU A 139 3.54 20.17 -19.94
C LEU A 139 3.66 20.97 -21.25
N SER A 140 2.59 21.01 -22.05
CA SER A 140 2.56 21.70 -23.35
C SER A 140 1.22 22.42 -23.58
N LYS A 141 1.27 23.50 -24.37
CA LYS A 141 0.09 24.21 -24.89
C LYS A 141 -0.60 23.46 -26.04
N ASP A 142 0.09 22.51 -26.68
CA ASP A 142 -0.46 21.70 -27.77
C ASP A 142 -1.56 20.76 -27.24
N ILE A 143 -2.77 20.89 -27.79
CA ILE A 143 -3.94 20.11 -27.37
C ILE A 143 -3.78 18.61 -27.64
N ASN A 144 -2.90 18.19 -28.54
CA ASN A 144 -2.60 16.79 -28.81
C ASN A 144 -1.67 16.15 -27.77
N LYS A 145 -1.03 16.96 -26.92
CA LYS A 145 -0.12 16.53 -25.85
C LYS A 145 -0.86 16.58 -24.51
N PRO A 146 -1.47 15.47 -24.05
CA PRO A 146 -2.35 15.50 -22.90
C PRO A 146 -1.61 15.86 -21.60
N PRO A 147 -2.26 16.58 -20.66
CA PRO A 147 -1.74 16.76 -19.31
C PRO A 147 -1.54 15.44 -18.55
N ILE A 148 -0.73 15.46 -17.50
CA ILE A 148 -0.52 14.32 -16.60
C ILE A 148 -1.28 14.57 -15.30
N ILE A 149 -2.07 13.59 -14.87
CA ILE A 149 -2.75 13.59 -13.58
C ILE A 149 -1.92 12.78 -12.60
N ILE A 150 -1.56 13.41 -11.47
CA ILE A 150 -0.91 12.75 -10.34
C ILE A 150 -1.85 12.82 -9.15
N LYS A 151 -2.19 11.66 -8.59
CA LYS A 151 -3.05 11.57 -7.41
C LYS A 151 -2.43 10.67 -6.36
N LYS A 152 -2.34 11.19 -5.13
CA LYS A 152 -1.87 10.43 -3.97
C LYS A 152 -2.85 9.29 -3.63
N LEU A 153 -2.31 8.11 -3.37
CA LEU A 153 -3.01 6.92 -2.96
C LEU A 153 -2.24 6.28 -1.79
N GLY A 154 -2.64 6.59 -0.56
CA GLY A 154 -1.84 6.26 0.62
C GLY A 154 -0.46 6.94 0.54
N ASP A 155 0.61 6.15 0.63
CA ASP A 155 1.99 6.61 0.54
C ASP A 155 2.56 6.62 -0.90
N ALA A 156 1.79 6.16 -1.88
CA ALA A 156 2.16 6.10 -3.28
C ALA A 156 1.46 7.20 -4.10
N ASN A 157 1.91 7.39 -5.34
CA ASN A 157 1.26 8.23 -6.34
C ASN A 157 0.75 7.39 -7.51
N THR A 158 -0.44 7.73 -7.99
CA THR A 158 -0.97 7.22 -9.26
C THR A 158 -0.74 8.28 -10.34
N PHE A 159 -0.38 7.84 -11.53
CA PHE A 159 -0.05 8.70 -12.67
C PHE A 159 -0.85 8.24 -13.89
N LYS A 160 -1.33 9.20 -14.68
CA LYS A 160 -1.89 8.93 -16.01
C LYS A 160 -1.96 10.17 -16.87
N PHE A 161 -1.86 10.01 -18.19
CA PHE A 161 -2.28 11.06 -19.11
C PHE A 161 -3.79 11.30 -19.01
N GLN A 162 -4.21 12.56 -19.04
CA GLN A 162 -5.60 12.93 -19.05
C GLN A 162 -6.25 12.60 -20.39
N ARG A 163 -7.47 12.06 -20.36
CA ARG A 163 -8.29 11.95 -21.57
C ARG A 163 -8.76 13.34 -22.00
N ASN A 164 -8.40 13.77 -23.20
CA ASN A 164 -8.79 15.05 -23.80
C ASN A 164 -9.66 14.84 -25.06
N ILE A 165 -10.15 15.95 -25.63
CA ILE A 165 -11.03 15.96 -26.82
C ILE A 165 -10.32 15.37 -28.05
N ALA A 166 -9.03 15.66 -28.23
CA ALA A 166 -8.20 15.14 -29.32
C ALA A 166 -8.05 13.60 -29.32
N ASN A 167 -8.24 12.97 -28.15
CA ASN A 167 -8.19 11.50 -27.98
C ASN A 167 -9.56 10.88 -27.72
N LYS A 168 -10.64 11.62 -27.98
CA LYS A 168 -12.02 11.12 -27.88
C LYS A 168 -12.28 10.26 -29.14
N GLY A 169 -12.61 8.98 -28.97
CA GLY A 169 -12.83 8.03 -30.07
C GLY A 169 -11.62 7.17 -30.46
N LYS A 170 -10.39 7.53 -30.05
CA LYS A 170 -9.18 6.68 -30.20
C LYS A 170 -8.97 5.79 -28.97
N SER A 171 -8.18 4.72 -29.10
CA SER A 171 -7.77 3.90 -27.94
C SER A 171 -6.99 4.77 -26.94
N TYR A 172 -7.59 5.00 -25.77
CA TYR A 172 -7.02 5.87 -24.74
C TYR A 172 -5.76 5.24 -24.15
N LYS A 173 -4.61 5.92 -24.28
CA LYS A 173 -3.35 5.54 -23.65
C LYS A 173 -3.18 6.30 -22.33
N SER A 174 -3.26 5.61 -21.19
CA SER A 174 -2.99 6.22 -19.89
C SER A 174 -1.52 6.57 -19.67
N GLY A 175 -0.62 6.03 -20.50
CA GLY A 175 0.82 6.03 -20.25
C GLY A 175 1.22 5.02 -19.19
N TYR A 176 2.53 4.79 -19.09
CA TYR A 176 3.15 3.89 -18.12
C TYR A 176 4.14 4.70 -17.29
N PHE A 177 3.94 4.71 -15.98
CA PHE A 177 4.70 5.53 -15.05
C PHE A 177 5.00 4.72 -13.79
N LEU A 178 6.24 4.75 -13.34
CA LEU A 178 6.67 4.05 -12.15
C LEU A 178 7.54 4.95 -11.29
N ASP A 179 7.06 5.23 -10.08
CA ASP A 179 7.91 5.79 -9.04
C ASP A 179 8.73 4.67 -8.40
N VAL A 180 10.02 4.61 -8.72
CA VAL A 180 10.96 3.59 -8.27
C VAL A 180 11.03 3.58 -6.73
N GLN A 181 10.92 4.74 -6.10
CA GLN A 181 10.91 4.86 -4.64
C GLN A 181 9.74 4.09 -4.02
N THR A 182 8.57 4.11 -4.66
CA THR A 182 7.39 3.39 -4.18
C THR A 182 7.66 1.88 -4.17
N ILE A 183 8.29 1.34 -5.22
CA ILE A 183 8.66 -0.08 -5.27
C ILE A 183 9.77 -0.41 -4.27
N SER A 184 10.79 0.44 -4.12
CA SER A 184 11.82 0.26 -3.09
C SER A 184 11.22 0.13 -1.70
N LYS A 185 10.27 1.01 -1.33
CA LYS A 185 9.57 0.95 -0.04
C LYS A 185 8.88 -0.40 0.18
N ILE A 186 8.21 -0.92 -0.85
CA ILE A 186 7.45 -2.16 -0.78
C ILE A 186 8.39 -3.36 -0.69
N ILE A 187 9.29 -3.53 -1.65
CA ILE A 187 10.13 -4.73 -1.79
C ILE A 187 11.20 -4.83 -0.72
N LEU A 188 11.69 -3.69 -0.22
CA LEU A 188 12.70 -3.62 0.84
C LEU A 188 12.08 -3.50 2.25
N ASP A 189 10.74 -3.55 2.36
CA ASP A 189 9.98 -3.45 3.62
C ASP A 189 10.37 -2.21 4.46
N LYS A 190 10.35 -1.03 3.82
CA LYS A 190 10.71 0.26 4.44
C LYS A 190 9.59 1.29 4.30
N ARG A 191 9.32 2.04 5.37
CA ARG A 191 8.38 3.19 5.32
C ARG A 191 8.92 4.35 4.48
N ARG A 192 10.22 4.61 4.57
CA ARG A 192 10.96 5.62 3.80
C ARG A 192 12.33 5.06 3.45
N ILE A 193 12.79 5.34 2.24
CA ILE A 193 14.10 4.92 1.77
C ILE A 193 14.59 5.89 0.70
N SER A 194 15.83 6.36 0.81
CA SER A 194 16.48 7.23 -0.16
C SER A 194 17.04 6.41 -1.34
N LEU A 195 17.38 7.08 -2.44
CA LEU A 195 18.06 6.44 -3.57
C LEU A 195 19.39 5.82 -3.11
N ASP A 196 20.21 6.58 -2.37
CA ASP A 196 21.48 6.10 -1.79
C ASP A 196 21.31 4.80 -1.00
N LYS A 197 20.33 4.77 -0.09
CA LYS A 197 20.09 3.58 0.73
C LYS A 197 19.54 2.41 -0.10
N SER A 198 18.77 2.68 -1.15
CA SER A 198 18.36 1.64 -2.11
C SER A 198 19.56 1.05 -2.85
N CYS A 199 20.49 1.89 -3.31
CA CYS A 199 21.73 1.48 -3.98
C CYS A 199 22.65 0.65 -3.07
N GLU A 200 22.70 0.97 -1.77
CA GLU A 200 23.42 0.20 -0.76
C GLU A 200 22.79 -1.19 -0.57
N ILE A 201 21.48 -1.24 -0.28
CA ILE A 201 20.78 -2.50 0.02
C ILE A 201 20.74 -3.44 -1.19
N LEU A 202 20.50 -2.89 -2.39
CA LEU A 202 20.45 -3.66 -3.65
C LEU A 202 21.84 -3.90 -4.26
N ASN A 203 22.89 -3.38 -3.62
CA ASN A 203 24.27 -3.47 -4.09
C ASN A 203 24.45 -3.07 -5.57
N THR A 204 23.88 -1.94 -5.97
CA THR A 204 24.00 -1.43 -7.36
C THR A 204 25.46 -1.04 -7.67
N THR A 205 25.83 -1.08 -8.94
CA THR A 205 27.20 -0.77 -9.42
C THR A 205 27.52 0.70 -9.20
N THR A 206 26.61 1.58 -9.60
CA THR A 206 26.73 3.03 -9.41
C THR A 206 26.29 3.38 -7.99
N LYS A 207 27.20 4.00 -7.24
CA LYS A 207 26.91 4.57 -5.92
C LYS A 207 26.65 6.06 -6.03
N LYS A 208 25.72 6.56 -5.23
CA LYS A 208 25.34 7.97 -5.23
C LYS A 208 26.50 8.85 -4.74
N MET A 209 26.72 9.97 -5.42
CA MET A 209 27.73 10.97 -5.02
C MET A 209 27.29 11.70 -3.73
N LYS A 210 28.27 12.02 -2.88
CA LYS A 210 28.06 12.69 -1.58
C LYS A 210 28.69 14.08 -1.56
N ASN A 211 28.33 14.90 -0.57
CA ASN A 211 28.89 16.24 -0.32
C ASN A 211 28.73 17.21 -1.50
N ILE A 212 27.52 17.33 -2.01
CA ILE A 212 27.18 18.16 -3.18
C ILE A 212 26.48 19.43 -2.72
N THR A 213 26.92 20.57 -3.25
CA THR A 213 26.26 21.86 -3.04
C THR A 213 25.12 22.03 -4.05
N HIS A 214 23.88 22.00 -3.56
CA HIS A 214 22.69 22.17 -4.40
C HIS A 214 22.51 23.63 -4.88
N GLY A 215 21.78 23.81 -5.98
CA GLY A 215 21.37 25.12 -6.51
C GLY A 215 22.40 25.83 -7.40
N LYS A 216 23.69 25.50 -7.32
CA LYS A 216 24.73 26.06 -8.21
C LYS A 216 25.15 25.04 -9.28
N ILE A 217 25.07 25.43 -10.56
CA ILE A 217 25.46 24.55 -11.66
C ILE A 217 26.98 24.52 -11.75
N THR A 218 27.55 23.37 -11.41
CA THR A 218 28.97 23.07 -11.50
C THR A 218 29.16 21.74 -12.20
N LYS A 219 30.39 21.45 -12.67
CA LYS A 219 30.74 20.14 -13.24
C LYS A 219 30.38 18.99 -12.28
N LEU A 220 30.67 19.17 -10.98
CA LEU A 220 30.37 18.19 -9.95
C LEU A 220 28.85 17.98 -9.76
N TYR A 221 28.06 19.04 -9.86
CA TYR A 221 26.60 18.96 -9.74
C TYR A 221 25.96 18.26 -10.94
N ILE A 222 26.50 18.49 -12.15
CA ILE A 222 26.07 17.78 -13.36
C ILE A 222 26.41 16.29 -13.27
N ASP A 223 27.61 15.93 -12.80
CA ASP A 223 28.00 14.53 -12.58
C ASP A 223 27.10 13.84 -11.55
N TYR A 224 26.75 14.55 -10.48
CA TYR A 224 25.82 14.07 -9.44
C TYR A 224 24.46 13.73 -10.05
N LEU A 225 23.86 14.64 -10.82
CA LEU A 225 22.57 14.42 -11.48
C LEU A 225 22.62 13.24 -12.46
N ILE A 226 23.68 13.15 -13.27
CA ILE A 226 23.88 12.02 -14.19
C ILE A 226 23.98 10.70 -13.41
N THR A 227 24.67 10.71 -12.27
CA THR A 227 24.80 9.55 -11.37
C THR A 227 23.45 9.15 -10.78
N ASP A 228 22.63 10.11 -10.34
CA ASP A 228 21.30 9.83 -9.78
C ASP A 228 20.36 9.17 -10.80
N VAL A 229 20.38 9.61 -12.06
CA VAL A 229 19.62 8.97 -13.15
C VAL A 229 20.10 7.55 -13.42
N LYS A 230 21.42 7.32 -13.48
CA LYS A 230 22.01 5.98 -13.67
C LYS A 230 21.66 5.06 -12.50
N SER A 231 21.86 5.53 -11.27
CA SER A 231 21.53 4.79 -10.04
C SER A 231 20.05 4.46 -9.97
N THR A 232 19.16 5.37 -10.38
CA THR A 232 17.71 5.11 -10.43
C THR A 232 17.37 3.97 -11.37
N PHE A 233 17.98 3.92 -12.56
CA PHE A 233 17.79 2.83 -13.51
C PHE A 233 18.35 1.50 -13.00
N GLU A 234 19.54 1.50 -12.39
CA GLU A 234 20.11 0.29 -11.78
C GLU A 234 19.25 -0.25 -10.64
N VAL A 235 18.76 0.63 -9.75
CA VAL A 235 17.82 0.26 -8.68
C VAL A 235 16.55 -0.35 -9.28
N TYR A 236 16.00 0.22 -10.35
CA TYR A 236 14.86 -0.35 -11.05
C TYR A 236 15.12 -1.78 -11.58
N LEU A 237 16.30 -2.04 -12.16
CA LEU A 237 16.67 -3.37 -12.65
C LEU A 237 16.80 -4.39 -11.51
N GLU A 238 17.41 -4.03 -10.39
CA GLU A 238 17.52 -4.93 -9.23
C GLU A 238 16.15 -5.18 -8.58
N LEU A 239 15.31 -4.16 -8.48
CA LEU A 239 13.93 -4.32 -8.02
C LEU A 239 13.10 -5.23 -8.93
N LEU A 240 13.31 -5.19 -10.26
CA LEU A 240 12.66 -6.14 -11.17
C LEU A 240 13.07 -7.59 -10.87
N LYS A 241 14.33 -7.85 -10.52
CA LYS A 241 14.79 -9.19 -10.15
C LYS A 241 14.15 -9.65 -8.84
N GLU A 242 14.12 -8.79 -7.83
CA GLU A 242 13.45 -9.07 -6.55
C GLU A 242 11.95 -9.28 -6.72
N PHE A 243 11.30 -8.46 -7.54
CA PHE A 243 9.86 -8.51 -7.78
C PHE A 243 9.43 -9.83 -8.45
N LYS A 244 10.23 -10.35 -9.39
CA LYS A 244 9.96 -11.65 -10.02
C LYS A 244 9.87 -12.80 -9.03
N LYS A 245 10.56 -12.72 -7.89
CA LYS A 245 10.51 -13.76 -6.84
C LYS A 245 9.13 -13.90 -6.21
N TYR A 246 8.23 -12.95 -6.41
CA TYR A 246 6.90 -13.00 -5.81
C TYR A 246 5.97 -14.00 -6.50
N ASP A 247 6.24 -14.37 -7.76
CA ASP A 247 5.34 -15.19 -8.58
C ASP A 247 3.89 -14.63 -8.61
N ILE A 248 3.73 -13.30 -8.58
CA ILE A 248 2.44 -12.62 -8.60
C ILE A 248 2.26 -11.86 -9.91
N ASP A 249 1.13 -12.11 -10.57
CA ASP A 249 0.81 -11.59 -11.89
C ASP A 249 0.29 -10.13 -11.86
N ILE A 250 1.11 -9.19 -11.39
CA ILE A 250 0.80 -7.76 -11.36
C ILE A 250 1.88 -6.92 -12.05
N PRO A 251 1.52 -5.99 -12.96
CA PRO A 251 2.48 -5.05 -13.52
C PRO A 251 3.12 -4.18 -12.44
N LEU A 252 4.42 -3.92 -12.56
CA LEU A 252 5.18 -3.20 -11.54
C LEU A 252 4.60 -1.80 -11.29
N GLU A 253 4.19 -1.08 -12.34
CA GLU A 253 3.55 0.24 -12.29
C GLU A 253 2.13 0.26 -11.70
N LYS A 254 1.56 -0.92 -11.43
CA LYS A 254 0.28 -1.10 -10.73
C LYS A 254 0.47 -1.53 -9.28
N THR A 255 1.72 -1.72 -8.83
CA THR A 255 2.04 -2.09 -7.46
C THR A 255 2.18 -0.83 -6.59
N TYR A 256 1.08 -0.38 -6.00
CA TYR A 256 1.06 0.84 -5.18
C TYR A 256 1.38 0.60 -3.71
N SER A 257 1.29 -0.65 -3.26
CA SER A 257 1.49 -1.06 -1.87
C SER A 257 1.65 -2.57 -1.76
N SER A 258 2.03 -3.07 -0.57
CA SER A 258 1.95 -4.50 -0.24
C SER A 258 0.53 -5.05 -0.42
N ALA A 259 -0.50 -4.24 -0.12
CA ALA A 259 -1.90 -4.59 -0.37
C ALA A 259 -2.22 -4.84 -1.85
N SER A 260 -1.51 -4.18 -2.78
CA SER A 260 -1.67 -4.45 -4.21
C SER A 260 -1.20 -5.86 -4.55
N LEU A 261 -0.04 -6.28 -4.00
CA LEU A 261 0.49 -7.63 -4.15
C LEU A 261 -0.44 -8.68 -3.55
N GLY A 262 -0.89 -8.49 -2.30
CA GLY A 262 -1.76 -9.45 -1.65
C GLY A 262 -3.12 -9.62 -2.35
N LYS A 263 -3.74 -8.53 -2.80
CA LYS A 263 -4.99 -8.63 -3.57
C LYS A 263 -4.79 -9.36 -4.89
N GLN A 264 -3.70 -9.10 -5.60
CA GLN A 264 -3.43 -9.82 -6.85
C GLN A 264 -3.14 -11.31 -6.58
N ALA A 265 -2.38 -11.63 -5.53
CA ALA A 265 -2.12 -13.02 -5.16
C ALA A 265 -3.42 -13.80 -4.91
N LEU A 266 -4.37 -13.22 -4.18
CA LEU A 266 -5.70 -13.83 -3.98
C LEU A 266 -6.47 -13.97 -5.30
N ALA A 267 -6.46 -12.94 -6.15
CA ALA A 267 -7.11 -12.98 -7.45
C ALA A 267 -6.52 -14.05 -8.38
N GLN A 268 -5.20 -14.24 -8.36
CA GLN A 268 -4.48 -15.28 -9.12
C GLN A 268 -4.87 -16.69 -8.67
N LEU A 269 -5.24 -16.86 -7.40
CA LEU A 269 -5.82 -18.10 -6.86
C LEU A 269 -7.32 -18.27 -7.19
N GLY A 270 -7.91 -17.37 -7.96
CA GLY A 270 -9.33 -17.40 -8.32
C GLY A 270 -10.26 -16.96 -7.19
N ILE A 271 -9.73 -16.40 -6.10
CA ILE A 271 -10.55 -15.96 -4.95
C ILE A 271 -11.34 -14.72 -5.34
N LYS A 272 -12.66 -14.83 -5.31
CA LYS A 272 -13.59 -13.73 -5.53
C LYS A 272 -13.73 -12.89 -4.25
N SER A 273 -14.01 -11.60 -4.42
CA SER A 273 -14.24 -10.72 -3.26
C SER A 273 -15.55 -11.05 -2.55
N PHE A 274 -15.61 -10.76 -1.24
CA PHE A 274 -16.80 -10.96 -0.39
C PHE A 274 -18.13 -10.56 -1.06
N PHE A 275 -18.22 -9.36 -1.67
CA PHE A 275 -19.44 -8.86 -2.30
C PHE A 275 -19.83 -9.57 -3.61
N ASN A 276 -18.88 -10.25 -4.26
CA ASN A 276 -19.20 -11.09 -5.43
C ASN A 276 -19.82 -12.41 -4.98
N CYS A 277 -19.34 -12.96 -3.87
CA CYS A 277 -19.87 -14.19 -3.27
C CYS A 277 -21.17 -13.94 -2.50
N ASN A 278 -21.35 -12.75 -1.92
CA ASN A 278 -22.48 -12.40 -1.06
C ASN A 278 -23.17 -11.10 -1.54
N PRO A 279 -23.76 -11.08 -2.76
CA PRO A 279 -24.33 -9.86 -3.33
C PRO A 279 -25.52 -9.31 -2.54
N ASN A 280 -26.24 -10.18 -1.83
CA ASN A 280 -27.44 -9.85 -1.06
C ASN A 280 -27.18 -9.76 0.45
N PHE A 281 -25.92 -9.69 0.89
CA PHE A 281 -25.59 -9.59 2.31
C PHE A 281 -26.19 -8.33 2.94
N SER A 282 -26.72 -8.43 4.16
CA SER A 282 -27.37 -7.30 4.83
C SER A 282 -26.42 -6.11 4.99
N LYS A 283 -26.86 -4.95 4.50
CA LYS A 283 -26.10 -3.70 4.60
C LYS A 283 -26.09 -3.15 6.02
N GLU A 284 -27.19 -3.38 6.73
CA GLU A 284 -27.35 -3.08 8.15
C GLU A 284 -26.32 -3.88 8.96
N LEU A 285 -26.21 -5.19 8.71
CA LEU A 285 -25.22 -6.03 9.36
C LEU A 285 -23.78 -5.62 9.01
N ILE A 286 -23.50 -5.22 7.77
CA ILE A 286 -22.19 -4.62 7.41
C ILE A 286 -21.93 -3.34 8.22
N GLY A 287 -22.94 -2.49 8.40
CA GLY A 287 -22.87 -1.32 9.26
C GLY A 287 -22.49 -1.68 10.71
N ILE A 288 -23.14 -2.71 11.26
CA ILE A 288 -22.83 -3.24 12.59
C ILE A 288 -21.39 -3.76 12.65
N ILE A 289 -20.96 -4.61 11.71
CA ILE A 289 -19.57 -5.13 11.61
C ILE A 289 -18.57 -3.98 11.58
N MET A 290 -18.84 -2.94 10.78
CA MET A 290 -17.94 -1.79 10.68
C MET A 290 -17.85 -1.00 11.99
N SER A 291 -18.94 -0.94 12.77
CA SER A 291 -18.99 -0.27 14.07
C SER A 291 -18.14 -0.97 15.13
N THR A 292 -18.02 -2.30 15.07
CA THR A 292 -17.27 -3.11 16.03
C THR A 292 -15.77 -3.18 15.73
N TYR A 293 -15.34 -2.76 14.55
CA TYR A 293 -13.92 -2.75 14.21
C TYR A 293 -13.16 -1.72 15.06
N TYR A 294 -12.07 -2.15 15.71
CA TYR A 294 -11.10 -1.30 16.40
C TYR A 294 -9.67 -1.55 15.89
N GLY A 295 -8.84 -0.50 15.87
CA GLY A 295 -7.44 -0.61 15.46
C GLY A 295 -6.54 -1.09 16.61
N GLY A 296 -5.22 -1.15 16.37
CA GLY A 296 -4.27 -1.46 17.44
C GLY A 296 -4.33 -0.46 18.59
N ARG A 297 -4.28 -0.95 19.82
CA ARG A 297 -4.21 -0.14 21.05
C ARG A 297 -2.77 0.32 21.30
N CYS A 298 -2.59 1.60 21.57
CA CYS A 298 -1.32 2.16 22.03
C CYS A 298 -1.62 3.13 23.17
N GLU A 299 -0.96 2.94 24.31
CA GLU A 299 -1.19 3.72 25.52
C GLU A 299 0.13 4.13 26.19
N CYS A 300 0.11 5.25 26.91
CA CYS A 300 1.25 5.74 27.68
C CYS A 300 0.88 5.68 29.16
N VAL A 301 1.30 4.61 29.83
CA VAL A 301 1.07 4.43 31.28
C VAL A 301 2.06 5.27 32.09
N TYR A 302 3.33 5.28 31.71
CA TYR A 302 4.37 6.09 32.33
C TYR A 302 4.92 7.10 31.34
N ARG A 303 4.76 8.39 31.65
CA ARG A 303 5.24 9.49 30.81
C ARG A 303 6.44 10.16 31.47
N LYS A 304 7.57 10.24 30.74
CA LYS A 304 8.82 10.88 31.21
C LYS A 304 9.35 10.34 32.54
N LYS A 305 8.96 9.12 32.92
CA LYS A 305 9.42 8.45 34.13
C LYS A 305 10.07 7.12 33.72
N PRO A 306 11.40 6.98 33.84
CA PRO A 306 12.06 5.71 33.63
C PRO A 306 11.53 4.68 34.63
N VAL A 307 11.07 3.55 34.13
CA VAL A 307 10.57 2.42 34.92
C VAL A 307 11.19 1.13 34.36
N LYS A 308 11.50 0.18 35.22
CA LYS A 308 11.90 -1.16 34.78
C LYS A 308 10.68 -1.86 34.16
N ILE A 309 10.87 -2.51 33.02
CA ILE A 309 9.81 -3.22 32.30
C ILE A 309 10.33 -4.54 31.74
N ASP A 310 9.44 -5.51 31.61
CA ASP A 310 9.65 -6.70 30.79
C ASP A 310 9.01 -6.47 29.41
N TYR A 311 9.75 -6.77 28.34
CA TYR A 311 9.27 -6.63 26.97
C TYR A 311 8.78 -7.98 26.44
N LEU A 312 7.49 -8.03 26.10
CA LEU A 312 6.85 -9.20 25.48
C LEU A 312 6.38 -8.84 24.07
N ASP A 313 6.77 -9.67 23.09
CA ASP A 313 6.40 -9.50 21.69
C ASP A 313 5.68 -10.74 21.16
N PHE A 314 4.44 -10.54 20.68
CA PHE A 314 3.67 -11.60 20.05
C PHE A 314 4.12 -11.81 18.60
N THR A 315 4.96 -12.83 18.41
CA THR A 315 5.46 -13.21 17.09
C THR A 315 4.31 -13.47 16.12
N SER A 316 4.23 -12.65 15.06
CA SER A 316 3.22 -12.77 13.99
C SER A 316 1.78 -12.76 14.51
N MET A 317 1.46 -11.86 15.44
CA MET A 317 0.14 -11.76 16.09
C MET A 317 -1.05 -11.89 15.12
N TYR A 318 -1.12 -11.07 14.06
CA TYR A 318 -2.24 -11.12 13.11
C TYR A 318 -2.34 -12.47 12.37
N PRO A 319 -1.26 -13.02 11.78
CA PRO A 319 -1.29 -14.38 11.23
C PRO A 319 -1.75 -15.44 12.22
N THR A 320 -1.26 -15.39 13.47
CA THR A 320 -1.64 -16.35 14.51
C THR A 320 -3.15 -16.31 14.78
N ILE A 321 -3.73 -15.12 14.97
CA ILE A 321 -5.18 -14.97 15.17
C ILE A 321 -5.97 -15.42 13.94
N THR A 322 -5.47 -15.11 12.73
CA THR A 322 -6.12 -15.53 11.47
C THR A 322 -6.22 -17.06 11.36
N LEU A 323 -5.19 -17.78 11.82
CA LEU A 323 -5.18 -19.24 11.86
C LEU A 323 -6.09 -19.80 12.96
N LEU A 324 -6.04 -19.22 14.18
CA LEU A 324 -6.86 -19.66 15.31
C LEU A 324 -8.37 -19.49 15.03
N TYR A 325 -8.76 -18.41 14.33
CA TYR A 325 -10.16 -18.15 14.00
C TYR A 325 -10.65 -18.89 12.74
N GLY A 326 -9.78 -19.62 12.03
CA GLY A 326 -10.16 -20.31 10.79
C GLY A 326 -10.54 -19.35 9.65
N ILE A 327 -9.98 -18.14 9.62
CA ILE A 327 -10.38 -17.09 8.65
C ILE A 327 -10.16 -17.50 7.20
N TRP A 328 -9.22 -18.41 6.91
CA TRP A 328 -9.02 -18.91 5.55
C TRP A 328 -10.28 -19.56 4.97
N ASP A 329 -11.05 -20.26 5.80
CA ASP A 329 -12.28 -20.91 5.37
C ASP A 329 -13.31 -19.87 4.91
N PHE A 330 -13.36 -18.69 5.55
CA PHE A 330 -14.17 -17.54 5.11
C PHE A 330 -13.65 -16.89 3.83
N ILE A 331 -12.33 -16.86 3.61
CA ILE A 331 -11.73 -16.28 2.40
C ILE A 331 -12.11 -17.10 1.16
N ILE A 332 -12.13 -18.43 1.28
CA ILE A 332 -12.43 -19.34 0.17
C ILE A 332 -13.90 -19.78 0.10
N ALA A 333 -14.73 -19.37 1.05
CA ALA A 333 -16.13 -19.74 1.13
C ALA A 333 -16.90 -19.29 -0.11
N GLU A 334 -17.86 -20.12 -0.54
CA GLU A 334 -18.81 -19.76 -1.59
C GLU A 334 -19.79 -18.70 -1.09
N GLN A 335 -20.20 -18.81 0.17
CA GLN A 335 -21.07 -17.85 0.83
C GLN A 335 -20.78 -17.81 2.34
N ILE A 336 -21.16 -16.72 3.00
CA ILE A 336 -21.11 -16.59 4.46
C ILE A 336 -22.53 -16.44 4.97
N THR A 337 -22.95 -17.35 5.86
CA THR A 337 -24.25 -17.28 6.52
C THR A 337 -24.12 -16.88 7.98
N THR A 338 -25.26 -16.55 8.56
CA THR A 338 -25.38 -16.13 9.95
C THR A 338 -26.36 -17.00 10.72
N GLU A 339 -26.12 -17.15 12.01
CA GLU A 339 -26.94 -17.94 12.93
C GLU A 339 -27.06 -17.21 14.27
N ASP A 340 -28.25 -17.26 14.87
CA ASP A 340 -28.45 -16.83 16.25
C ASP A 340 -27.86 -17.86 17.21
N VAL A 341 -26.91 -17.42 18.02
CA VAL A 341 -26.21 -18.25 19.03
C VAL A 341 -26.29 -17.59 20.41
N THR A 342 -27.33 -16.79 20.66
CA THR A 342 -27.44 -15.94 21.85
C THR A 342 -27.27 -16.71 23.15
N ASP A 343 -27.98 -17.83 23.33
CA ASP A 343 -27.94 -18.59 24.57
C ASP A 343 -26.65 -19.41 24.73
N GLU A 344 -26.10 -19.93 23.63
CA GLU A 344 -24.77 -20.57 23.61
C GLU A 344 -23.70 -19.60 24.12
N ILE A 345 -23.74 -18.35 23.63
CA ILE A 345 -22.74 -17.34 23.95
C ILE A 345 -22.92 -16.77 25.36
N LYS A 346 -24.15 -16.63 25.87
CA LYS A 346 -24.39 -16.34 27.29
C LYS A 346 -23.73 -17.39 28.18
N ASN A 347 -23.97 -18.67 27.90
CA ASN A 347 -23.40 -19.75 28.69
C ASN A 347 -21.86 -19.80 28.60
N LEU A 348 -21.31 -19.58 27.41
CA LEU A 348 -19.86 -19.51 27.23
C LEU A 348 -19.24 -18.36 28.05
N VAL A 349 -19.78 -17.14 27.93
CA VAL A 349 -19.21 -15.96 28.61
C VAL A 349 -19.37 -16.01 30.12
N GLU A 350 -20.41 -16.67 30.63
CA GLU A 350 -20.58 -16.85 32.07
C GLU A 350 -19.46 -17.72 32.66
N ASN A 351 -19.10 -18.80 31.97
CA ASN A 351 -18.21 -19.84 32.47
C ASN A 351 -16.74 -19.71 32.00
N ILE A 352 -16.45 -18.87 31.00
CA ILE A 352 -15.09 -18.75 30.46
C ILE A 352 -14.14 -18.10 31.46
N ASP A 353 -12.94 -18.67 31.55
CA ASP A 353 -11.84 -18.19 32.38
C ASP A 353 -10.51 -18.16 31.61
N LEU A 354 -9.42 -17.81 32.29
CA LEU A 354 -8.11 -17.70 31.66
C LEU A 354 -7.57 -19.07 31.18
N GLU A 355 -7.88 -20.15 31.88
CA GLU A 355 -7.47 -21.50 31.52
C GLU A 355 -8.16 -21.99 30.24
N SER A 356 -9.43 -21.66 30.07
CA SER A 356 -10.21 -21.91 28.85
C SER A 356 -9.51 -21.36 27.60
N LEU A 357 -8.84 -20.22 27.71
CA LEU A 357 -8.12 -19.57 26.60
C LEU A 357 -6.82 -20.26 26.20
N LYS A 358 -6.39 -21.32 26.91
CA LYS A 358 -5.31 -22.20 26.46
C LYS A 358 -5.77 -23.20 25.39
N ASN A 359 -7.07 -23.47 25.29
CA ASN A 359 -7.63 -24.34 24.26
C ASN A 359 -7.73 -23.60 22.92
N LYS A 360 -6.89 -23.99 21.96
CA LYS A 360 -6.84 -23.37 20.62
C LYS A 360 -8.13 -23.58 19.82
N GLU A 361 -8.83 -24.69 20.00
CA GLU A 361 -10.03 -25.00 19.23
C GLU A 361 -11.20 -24.08 19.59
N LEU A 362 -11.22 -23.55 20.82
CA LEU A 362 -12.22 -22.58 21.27
C LEU A 362 -12.24 -21.32 20.41
N PHE A 363 -11.07 -20.90 19.90
CA PHE A 363 -10.92 -19.66 19.12
C PHE A 363 -11.68 -19.71 17.79
N ARG A 364 -11.92 -20.90 17.21
CA ARG A 364 -12.73 -21.04 15.98
C ARG A 364 -14.19 -20.63 16.19
N GLN A 365 -14.66 -20.65 17.43
CA GLN A 365 -16.02 -20.27 17.80
C GLN A 365 -16.18 -18.75 18.01
N PHE A 366 -15.09 -17.97 17.91
CA PHE A 366 -15.09 -16.53 18.21
C PHE A 366 -15.56 -15.63 17.06
N ASN A 367 -15.94 -16.20 15.91
CA ASN A 367 -16.50 -15.48 14.77
C ASN A 367 -17.96 -15.04 15.04
N VAL A 368 -18.15 -14.22 16.08
CA VAL A 368 -19.45 -13.83 16.64
C VAL A 368 -19.48 -12.33 16.93
N LEU A 369 -20.57 -11.69 16.52
CA LEU A 369 -20.95 -10.36 17.00
C LEU A 369 -21.90 -10.49 18.18
N VAL A 370 -21.72 -9.65 19.18
CA VAL A 370 -22.48 -9.67 20.43
C VAL A 370 -23.06 -8.29 20.69
N LYS A 371 -24.37 -8.23 20.88
CA LYS A 371 -25.08 -7.04 21.35
C LYS A 371 -25.19 -7.11 22.86
N ILE A 372 -24.77 -6.06 23.53
CA ILE A 372 -24.82 -5.97 24.99
C ILE A 372 -25.50 -4.68 25.44
N LYS A 373 -25.95 -4.67 26.70
CA LYS A 373 -26.25 -3.44 27.44
C LYS A 373 -25.09 -3.16 28.42
N PRO A 374 -24.16 -2.24 28.09
CA PRO A 374 -22.99 -2.01 28.93
C PRO A 374 -23.38 -1.47 30.31
N ASN A 375 -22.85 -2.09 31.36
CA ASN A 375 -23.01 -1.63 32.75
C ASN A 375 -21.68 -1.78 33.51
N LYS A 376 -20.83 -0.74 33.46
CA LYS A 376 -19.45 -0.79 33.99
C LYS A 376 -18.64 -1.94 33.40
N ASP A 377 -18.83 -2.22 32.11
CA ASP A 377 -18.06 -3.24 31.38
C ASP A 377 -16.80 -2.60 30.77
N LEU A 378 -15.68 -3.32 30.75
CA LEU A 378 -14.39 -2.80 30.30
C LEU A 378 -14.22 -3.02 28.79
N LEU A 379 -14.52 -1.99 27.99
CA LEU A 379 -14.72 -2.12 26.53
C LEU A 379 -13.87 -1.12 25.73
N PRO A 380 -13.47 -1.47 24.50
CA PRO A 380 -12.83 -0.53 23.60
C PRO A 380 -13.84 0.53 23.14
N ILE A 381 -13.45 1.81 23.20
CA ILE A 381 -14.25 2.92 22.68
C ILE A 381 -13.38 3.93 21.94
N ARG A 382 -13.96 4.55 20.91
CA ARG A 382 -13.40 5.74 20.27
C ARG A 382 -13.96 6.97 20.95
N PHE A 383 -13.07 7.77 21.50
CA PHE A 383 -13.46 8.94 22.26
C PHE A 383 -12.53 10.13 21.97
N ASP A 384 -13.08 11.34 21.97
CA ASP A 384 -12.30 12.57 21.94
C ASP A 384 -11.84 12.92 23.36
N TYR A 385 -10.74 12.30 23.78
CA TYR A 385 -10.14 12.57 25.08
C TYR A 385 -9.57 13.98 25.24
N LYS A 386 -9.40 14.72 24.13
CA LYS A 386 -8.86 16.09 24.15
C LYS A 386 -9.96 17.15 24.12
N ASN A 387 -11.22 16.77 23.88
CA ASN A 387 -12.35 17.67 23.65
C ASN A 387 -12.04 18.75 22.58
N LYS A 388 -11.29 18.39 21.54
CA LYS A 388 -10.91 19.31 20.45
C LYS A 388 -11.65 19.07 19.14
N ASN A 389 -12.49 18.04 19.04
CA ASN A 389 -13.11 17.55 17.81
C ASN A 389 -12.12 17.28 16.65
N GLU A 390 -10.83 17.15 16.96
CA GLU A 390 -9.77 17.00 15.95
C GLU A 390 -9.40 15.53 15.69
N ASN A 391 -9.29 14.71 16.75
CA ASN A 391 -8.82 13.33 16.66
C ASN A 391 -9.47 12.43 17.72
N ASN A 392 -10.08 11.33 17.27
CA ASN A 392 -10.68 10.33 18.14
C ASN A 392 -9.64 9.25 18.45
N ASN A 393 -9.31 9.08 19.73
CA ASN A 393 -8.39 8.04 20.15
C ASN A 393 -9.15 6.80 20.63
N LEU A 394 -8.51 5.65 20.49
CA LEU A 394 -9.00 4.39 21.03
C LEU A 394 -8.50 4.25 22.47
N GLY A 395 -9.40 3.90 23.39
CA GLY A 395 -9.05 3.51 24.75
C GLY A 395 -9.89 2.33 25.24
N LEU A 396 -9.39 1.65 26.26
CA LEU A 396 -10.13 0.62 27.00
C LEU A 396 -10.70 1.26 28.27
N ASN A 397 -12.02 1.28 28.43
CA ASN A 397 -12.67 2.06 29.50
C ASN A 397 -13.85 1.31 30.08
N TYR A 398 -14.16 1.58 31.34
CA TYR A 398 -15.44 1.19 31.92
C TYR A 398 -16.57 1.98 31.27
N LEU A 399 -17.49 1.28 30.63
CA LEU A 399 -18.60 1.83 29.89
C LEU A 399 -19.93 1.44 30.54
N THR A 400 -20.79 2.44 30.76
CA THR A 400 -22.20 2.27 31.11
C THR A 400 -23.03 3.02 30.07
N SER A 401 -24.09 2.38 29.57
CA SER A 401 -24.96 2.96 28.55
C SER A 401 -26.37 2.43 28.70
N ASP A 402 -27.36 3.33 28.62
CA ASP A 402 -28.77 2.94 28.51
C ASP A 402 -29.10 2.35 27.14
N LYS A 403 -28.26 2.64 26.14
CA LYS A 403 -28.34 2.09 24.79
C LYS A 403 -27.53 0.82 24.64
N GLU A 404 -28.03 -0.06 23.78
CA GLU A 404 -27.40 -1.32 23.39
C GLU A 404 -26.26 -1.05 22.39
N LEU A 405 -25.16 -1.78 22.52
CA LEU A 405 -23.98 -1.63 21.66
C LEU A 405 -23.49 -2.98 21.18
N TRP A 406 -22.94 -2.98 19.96
CA TRP A 406 -22.36 -4.17 19.35
C TRP A 406 -20.84 -4.22 19.54
N TYR A 407 -20.35 -5.42 19.85
CA TYR A 407 -18.94 -5.74 20.00
C TYR A 407 -18.63 -7.09 19.34
N THR A 408 -17.34 -7.38 19.16
CA THR A 408 -16.93 -8.74 18.82
C THR A 408 -16.87 -9.58 20.09
N LEU A 409 -17.14 -10.88 20.01
CA LEU A 409 -17.04 -11.78 21.18
C LEU A 409 -15.68 -11.69 21.91
N PRO A 410 -14.52 -11.55 21.24
CA PRO A 410 -13.24 -11.32 21.91
C PRO A 410 -13.21 -10.11 22.85
N ASP A 411 -13.88 -9.01 22.49
CA ASP A 411 -13.96 -7.83 23.37
C ASP A 411 -14.77 -8.12 24.64
N ILE A 412 -15.86 -8.90 24.50
CA ILE A 412 -16.72 -9.33 25.61
C ILE A 412 -15.98 -10.29 26.54
N ILE A 413 -15.29 -11.29 25.97
CA ILE A 413 -14.45 -12.22 26.72
C ILE A 413 -13.33 -11.45 27.44
N SER A 414 -12.67 -10.51 26.77
CA SER A 414 -11.64 -9.68 27.41
C SER A 414 -12.20 -8.89 28.59
N SER A 415 -13.42 -8.34 28.50
CA SER A 415 -14.08 -7.67 29.62
C SER A 415 -14.34 -8.65 30.78
N LYS A 416 -14.87 -9.85 30.49
CA LYS A 416 -15.11 -10.90 31.49
C LYS A 416 -13.83 -11.28 32.23
N ILE A 417 -12.75 -11.57 31.50
CA ILE A 417 -11.48 -12.00 32.10
C ILE A 417 -10.86 -10.89 32.96
N LEU A 418 -10.92 -9.63 32.52
CA LEU A 418 -10.29 -8.52 33.22
C LEU A 418 -11.09 -8.01 34.43
N THR A 419 -12.41 -8.24 34.45
CA THR A 419 -13.30 -7.70 35.51
C THR A 419 -13.95 -8.77 36.38
N GLY A 420 -13.90 -10.05 35.97
CA GLY A 420 -14.65 -11.16 36.58
C GLY A 420 -16.15 -11.17 36.26
N LYS A 421 -16.70 -10.06 35.75
CA LYS A 421 -18.12 -9.88 35.48
C LYS A 421 -18.47 -10.25 34.04
N ALA A 422 -19.48 -11.09 33.85
CA ALA A 422 -20.07 -11.33 32.53
C ALA A 422 -20.90 -10.12 32.08
N PRO A 423 -20.61 -9.50 30.90
CA PRO A 423 -21.47 -8.46 30.36
C PRO A 423 -22.89 -8.97 30.05
N GLN A 424 -23.90 -8.10 30.13
CA GLN A 424 -25.28 -8.47 29.82
C GLN A 424 -25.46 -8.64 28.30
N ILE A 425 -25.47 -9.89 27.84
CA ILE A 425 -25.68 -10.25 26.42
C ILE A 425 -27.17 -10.27 26.10
N LEU A 426 -27.55 -9.54 25.05
CA LEU A 426 -28.92 -9.45 24.54
C LEU A 426 -29.13 -10.28 23.29
N GLU A 427 -28.13 -10.30 22.40
CA GLU A 427 -28.19 -10.94 21.09
C GLU A 427 -26.76 -11.37 20.70
N ALA A 428 -26.61 -12.52 20.06
CA ALA A 428 -25.34 -12.94 19.47
C ALA A 428 -25.53 -13.61 18.11
N ILE A 429 -24.74 -13.16 17.13
CA ILE A 429 -24.80 -13.62 15.74
C ILE A 429 -23.47 -14.25 15.37
N ARG A 430 -23.48 -15.55 15.04
CA ARG A 430 -22.31 -16.29 14.53
C ARG A 430 -22.24 -16.22 13.02
N PHE A 431 -21.04 -16.07 12.49
CA PHE A 431 -20.77 -16.19 11.05
C PHE A 431 -20.22 -17.58 10.73
N LYS A 432 -20.73 -18.20 9.67
CA LYS A 432 -20.31 -19.52 9.20
C LYS A 432 -19.91 -19.45 7.72
N PRO A 433 -18.74 -19.98 7.33
CA PRO A 433 -18.39 -20.17 5.94
C PRO A 433 -19.13 -21.40 5.40
N ASN A 434 -19.86 -21.25 4.29
CA ASN A 434 -20.55 -22.37 3.65
C ASN A 434 -20.02 -22.57 2.22
N GLY A 435 -19.78 -23.83 1.89
CA GLY A 435 -19.25 -24.22 0.58
C GLY A 435 -17.82 -23.71 0.34
N ILE A 436 -17.28 -24.04 -0.82
CA ILE A 436 -15.96 -23.58 -1.28
C ILE A 436 -16.15 -23.05 -2.70
N GLN A 437 -15.57 -21.88 -3.00
CA GLN A 437 -15.64 -21.29 -4.34
C GLN A 437 -15.19 -22.30 -5.42
N SER A 438 -16.03 -22.46 -6.45
CA SER A 438 -15.80 -23.43 -7.53
C SER A 438 -14.56 -23.08 -8.37
N ASP A 439 -14.38 -21.80 -8.66
CA ASP A 439 -13.38 -21.25 -9.61
C ASP A 439 -11.96 -21.09 -9.04
N LEU A 440 -11.69 -21.62 -7.84
CA LEU A 440 -10.37 -21.53 -7.23
C LEU A 440 -9.32 -22.28 -8.07
N LYS A 441 -8.14 -21.67 -8.21
CA LYS A 441 -7.05 -22.15 -9.06
C LYS A 441 -5.82 -22.45 -8.24
N LYS A 442 -5.10 -23.50 -8.65
CA LYS A 442 -3.73 -23.72 -8.18
C LYS A 442 -2.83 -22.66 -8.79
N SER A 443 -1.92 -22.12 -7.99
CA SER A 443 -0.91 -21.18 -8.47
C SER A 443 0.37 -21.32 -7.67
N LYS A 444 1.40 -20.61 -8.09
CA LYS A 444 2.64 -20.45 -7.35
C LYS A 444 2.68 -19.03 -6.76
N ILE A 445 3.02 -18.91 -5.48
CA ILE A 445 3.16 -17.63 -4.77
C ILE A 445 4.48 -17.68 -3.99
N VAL A 446 5.43 -16.81 -4.33
CA VAL A 446 6.76 -16.72 -3.70
C VAL A 446 7.47 -18.08 -3.60
N GLY A 447 7.59 -18.81 -4.70
CA GLY A 447 8.23 -20.13 -4.68
C GLY A 447 7.31 -21.28 -4.25
N VAL A 448 6.14 -21.00 -3.68
CA VAL A 448 5.25 -22.01 -3.07
C VAL A 448 4.08 -22.34 -4.00
N ASN A 449 3.98 -23.61 -4.41
CA ASN A 449 2.77 -24.10 -5.08
C ASN A 449 1.64 -24.24 -4.06
N ILE A 450 0.48 -23.66 -4.35
CA ILE A 450 -0.67 -23.63 -3.45
C ILE A 450 -1.92 -24.11 -4.17
N ASN A 451 -2.63 -25.03 -3.53
CA ASN A 451 -4.00 -25.41 -3.84
C ASN A 451 -4.95 -24.86 -2.77
N PRO A 452 -5.62 -23.72 -3.01
CA PRO A 452 -6.45 -23.06 -1.99
C PRO A 452 -7.60 -23.92 -1.46
N LYS A 453 -8.01 -24.97 -2.19
CA LYS A 453 -9.05 -25.93 -1.74
C LYS A 453 -8.56 -26.93 -0.68
N LYS A 454 -7.26 -27.14 -0.57
CA LYS A 454 -6.64 -28.13 0.34
C LYS A 454 -5.75 -27.49 1.40
N GLU A 455 -5.31 -26.26 1.15
CA GLU A 455 -4.20 -25.66 1.84
C GLU A 455 -4.49 -24.22 2.24
N ASN A 456 -3.98 -23.82 3.41
CA ASN A 456 -4.06 -22.46 3.91
C ASN A 456 -2.79 -21.69 3.53
N LEU A 457 -2.92 -20.73 2.61
CA LEU A 457 -1.79 -19.94 2.10
C LEU A 457 -1.02 -19.22 3.22
N ILE A 458 -1.73 -18.68 4.22
CA ILE A 458 -1.13 -17.92 5.31
C ILE A 458 -0.23 -18.85 6.14
N LYS A 459 -0.75 -20.03 6.51
CA LYS A 459 0.02 -21.04 7.25
C LYS A 459 1.26 -21.45 6.47
N ILE A 460 1.11 -21.80 5.20
CA ILE A 460 2.23 -22.25 4.38
C ILE A 460 3.31 -21.17 4.24
N CYS A 461 2.93 -19.91 3.99
CA CYS A 461 3.89 -18.82 3.91
C CYS A 461 4.60 -18.56 5.25
N VAL A 462 3.91 -18.71 6.38
CA VAL A 462 4.52 -18.58 7.71
C VAL A 462 5.52 -19.71 7.96
N ASP A 463 5.13 -20.95 7.72
CA ASP A 463 5.97 -22.14 7.91
C ASP A 463 7.22 -22.05 7.03
N LYS A 464 7.03 -21.75 5.74
CA LYS A 464 8.13 -21.59 4.78
C LYS A 464 9.11 -20.51 5.18
N ARG A 465 8.60 -19.40 5.73
CA ARG A 465 9.45 -18.31 6.23
C ARG A 465 10.29 -18.75 7.43
N GLN A 466 9.77 -19.60 8.32
CA GLN A 466 10.53 -20.10 9.47
C GLN A 466 11.61 -21.09 9.04
N GLU A 467 11.33 -21.95 8.06
CA GLU A 467 12.35 -22.83 7.45
C GLU A 467 13.52 -22.02 6.90
N ILE A 468 13.22 -21.03 6.04
CA ILE A 468 14.24 -20.17 5.42
C ILE A 468 15.06 -19.43 6.48
N LYS A 469 14.44 -18.97 7.56
CA LYS A 469 15.17 -18.32 8.66
C LYS A 469 16.13 -19.25 9.39
N LYS A 470 15.83 -20.55 9.49
CA LYS A 470 16.75 -21.55 10.05
C LYS A 470 17.91 -21.77 9.10
N GLU A 471 17.61 -21.96 7.82
CA GLU A 471 18.62 -22.15 6.75
C GLU A 471 19.61 -20.98 6.70
N ILE A 472 19.13 -19.72 6.73
CA ILE A 472 19.98 -18.53 6.76
C ILE A 472 20.96 -18.53 7.95
N LYS A 473 20.59 -19.09 9.11
CA LYS A 473 21.46 -19.13 10.30
C LYS A 473 22.62 -20.12 10.14
N GLU A 474 22.46 -21.12 9.28
CA GLU A 474 23.47 -22.14 9.01
C GLU A 474 24.46 -21.69 7.92
N LEU A 475 24.09 -20.67 7.14
CA LEU A 475 24.92 -20.09 6.09
C LEU A 475 25.93 -19.07 6.64
N LYS A 476 27.05 -18.91 5.94
CA LYS A 476 28.03 -17.86 6.25
C LYS A 476 27.41 -16.48 6.02
N LYS A 477 27.83 -15.52 6.85
CA LYS A 477 27.50 -14.11 6.66
C LYS A 477 28.03 -13.66 5.29
N ASP A 478 27.21 -12.95 4.53
CA ASP A 478 27.48 -12.42 3.19
C ASP A 478 27.50 -13.42 2.02
N ASP A 479 27.12 -14.67 2.26
CA ASP A 479 26.90 -15.65 1.20
C ASP A 479 25.78 -15.24 0.21
N LEU A 480 25.97 -15.55 -1.08
CA LEU A 480 25.00 -15.19 -2.13
C LEU A 480 23.65 -15.88 -1.91
N GLU A 481 23.67 -17.12 -1.43
CA GLU A 481 22.46 -17.87 -1.12
C GLU A 481 21.73 -17.26 0.09
N SER A 482 22.48 -16.85 1.11
CA SER A 482 21.93 -16.10 2.26
C SER A 482 21.17 -14.84 1.82
N LYS A 483 21.73 -14.06 0.89
CA LYS A 483 21.06 -12.86 0.32
C LYS A 483 19.82 -13.22 -0.49
N ARG A 484 19.87 -14.32 -1.27
CA ARG A 484 18.74 -14.82 -2.05
C ARG A 484 17.57 -15.18 -1.13
N LEU A 485 17.86 -15.97 -0.09
CA LEU A 485 16.91 -16.41 0.93
C LEU A 485 16.36 -15.24 1.76
N ASP A 486 17.17 -14.22 2.08
CA ASP A 486 16.70 -13.01 2.75
C ASP A 486 15.65 -12.26 1.93
N GLY A 487 15.82 -12.18 0.60
CA GLY A 487 14.81 -11.64 -0.30
C GLY A 487 13.48 -12.41 -0.21
N ILE A 488 13.54 -13.74 -0.17
CA ILE A 488 12.36 -14.61 -0.11
C ILE A 488 11.66 -14.48 1.26
N GLN A 489 12.39 -14.54 2.38
CA GLN A 489 11.77 -14.41 3.71
C GLN A 489 11.14 -13.02 3.92
N ARG A 490 11.68 -11.97 3.28
CA ARG A 490 11.09 -10.63 3.25
C ARG A 490 9.81 -10.60 2.43
N ALA A 491 9.80 -11.19 1.23
CA ALA A 491 8.60 -11.30 0.41
C ALA A 491 7.46 -12.05 1.13
N LEU A 492 7.77 -13.20 1.76
CA LEU A 492 6.81 -13.96 2.57
C LEU A 492 6.27 -13.13 3.73
N LYS A 493 7.12 -12.39 4.44
CA LYS A 493 6.69 -11.50 5.53
C LYS A 493 5.69 -10.44 5.05
N ILE A 494 5.98 -9.79 3.93
CA ILE A 494 5.13 -8.75 3.34
C ILE A 494 3.76 -9.32 2.99
N LEU A 495 3.72 -10.48 2.32
CA LEU A 495 2.46 -11.10 1.90
C LEU A 495 1.64 -11.64 3.08
N VAL A 496 2.27 -12.34 4.02
CA VAL A 496 1.60 -12.86 5.22
C VAL A 496 0.88 -11.73 5.98
N ASN A 497 1.57 -10.61 6.23
CA ASN A 497 0.95 -9.47 6.89
C ASN A 497 -0.22 -8.88 6.09
N THR A 498 -0.13 -8.94 4.76
CA THR A 498 -1.17 -8.45 3.85
C THR A 498 -2.40 -9.35 3.83
N PHE A 499 -2.21 -10.68 3.85
CA PHE A 499 -3.31 -11.65 3.87
C PHE A 499 -4.00 -11.72 5.24
N SER A 500 -3.28 -11.42 6.32
CA SER A 500 -3.83 -11.49 7.68
C SER A 500 -4.55 -10.22 8.11
N TYR A 501 -4.31 -9.08 7.45
CA TYR A 501 -4.85 -7.80 7.93
C TYR A 501 -4.93 -6.71 6.85
N GLY A 502 -5.84 -5.74 7.04
CA GLY A 502 -5.89 -4.47 6.31
C GLY A 502 -6.62 -4.51 4.96
N ILE A 503 -6.40 -5.54 4.12
CA ILE A 503 -7.06 -5.61 2.80
C ILE A 503 -8.59 -5.79 2.89
N PHE A 504 -9.07 -6.40 3.96
CA PHE A 504 -10.50 -6.67 4.19
C PHE A 504 -11.28 -5.47 4.76
N ILE A 505 -10.58 -4.43 5.25
CA ILE A 505 -11.19 -3.22 5.82
C ILE A 505 -10.80 -1.96 5.03
N GLU A 506 -10.49 -2.12 3.75
CA GLU A 506 -10.08 -1.01 2.89
C GLU A 506 -11.17 0.06 2.80
N LEU A 507 -10.85 1.26 3.26
CA LEU A 507 -11.70 2.43 3.13
C LEU A 507 -11.26 3.24 1.90
N ASN A 508 -12.14 3.29 0.90
CA ASN A 508 -11.94 4.09 -0.30
C ASN A 508 -12.80 5.36 -0.20
N PRO A 509 -12.27 6.48 0.33
CA PRO A 509 -13.06 7.69 0.49
C PRO A 509 -13.54 8.20 -0.86
N LYS A 510 -14.85 8.45 -0.96
CA LYS A 510 -15.49 9.05 -2.12
C LYS A 510 -16.35 10.21 -1.65
N GLU A 511 -16.28 11.31 -2.38
CA GLU A 511 -17.27 12.35 -2.23
C GLU A 511 -18.57 11.93 -2.91
N VAL A 512 -19.63 11.89 -2.13
CA VAL A 512 -20.99 11.68 -2.60
C VAL A 512 -21.65 13.05 -2.62
N LYS A 513 -22.20 13.45 -3.78
CA LYS A 513 -22.89 14.75 -3.93
C LYS A 513 -24.27 14.79 -3.28
N ASN A 514 -24.81 13.64 -2.89
CA ASN A 514 -26.15 13.52 -2.35
C ASN A 514 -26.11 13.55 -0.82
N ASN A 515 -27.16 14.11 -0.21
CA ASN A 515 -27.44 13.96 1.22
C ASN A 515 -27.56 12.47 1.54
N ILE A 516 -26.55 11.93 2.21
CA ILE A 516 -26.59 10.56 2.73
C ILE A 516 -27.53 10.61 3.94
N LYS A 517 -28.67 9.92 3.85
CA LYS A 517 -29.51 9.66 5.03
C LYS A 517 -28.83 8.58 5.84
N PHE A 518 -28.38 8.93 7.04
CA PHE A 518 -27.99 7.95 8.05
C PHE A 518 -29.25 7.54 8.79
N MET A 519 -29.61 6.25 8.73
CA MET A 519 -30.48 5.67 9.74
C MET A 519 -29.59 5.35 10.94
N VAL A 520 -29.83 6.04 12.05
CA VAL A 520 -29.14 5.80 13.33
C VAL A 520 -29.83 4.67 14.06
#